data_AF-A0A942ZCP8-F1
#
_entry.id   AF-A0A942ZCP8-F1
#
_cell.length_a   1.000
_cell.length_b   1.000
_cell.length_c   1.000
_cell.angle_alpha   90.00
_cell.angle_beta   90.00
_cell.angle_gamma   90.00
#
_symmetry.space_group_name_H-M   'P 1'
#
loop_
_entity.id
_entity.type
_entity.pdbx_description
1 polymer ?
#
loop_
_entity_poly.entity_id
_entity_poly.type
_entity_poly.pdbx_seq_one_letter_code
_entity_poly.pdbx_strand_id
1 'polypeptide(L)'
;MIKHIPGIQIFRKIPVKKTARKCFVGIELTGIAGAGFIVSDGRIAYENIAKARPIKNKAGASKTLSFEEAQKKLAETNRIMLVKKAEQSYLRRKKAIISMIMKEDKNLAHGADTAKIAENIVKVAQEYGADPIHIACIAKKETHFTENINKGAAKGMMQVTPIVSKDMFQRPNIYHEKISDITSKYKNPNELYKDLQKKPLLNLRVGTLLYLSHLKNSQGNVRQALMKYNGSKRKAAYAEDVLKDIRKYENRFSN
;
A
#
# COMPACT_ATOMS: atom_id res chain seq x y z
N MET A 1 -44.36 17.45 -33.36
CA MET A 1 -43.87 18.26 -32.23
C MET A 1 -43.85 17.41 -30.96
N ILE A 2 -42.66 17.25 -30.39
CA ILE A 2 -42.26 17.03 -28.98
C ILE A 2 -43.08 16.09 -28.05
N LYS A 3 -42.34 15.05 -27.63
CA LYS A 3 -42.41 14.12 -26.47
C LYS A 3 -43.09 14.60 -25.18
N HIS A 4 -43.71 13.65 -24.47
CA HIS A 4 -43.59 13.57 -23.00
C HIS A 4 -43.48 12.12 -22.50
N ILE A 5 -42.48 11.88 -21.66
CA ILE A 5 -42.21 10.63 -20.91
C ILE A 5 -42.42 10.96 -19.43
N PRO A 6 -43.17 10.15 -18.65
CA PRO A 6 -43.07 10.21 -17.20
C PRO A 6 -42.61 8.89 -16.56
N GLY A 7 -41.59 9.01 -15.70
CA GLY A 7 -41.66 8.49 -14.33
C GLY A 7 -40.99 7.14 -14.02
N ILE A 8 -39.70 7.18 -13.67
CA ILE A 8 -39.02 6.14 -12.89
C ILE A 8 -39.54 6.21 -11.44
N GLN A 9 -40.18 5.15 -10.96
CA GLN A 9 -40.59 5.02 -9.56
C GLN A 9 -39.41 4.68 -8.64
N ILE A 10 -39.44 5.32 -7.48
CA ILE A 10 -38.45 5.40 -6.42
C ILE A 10 -38.36 4.09 -5.62
N PHE A 11 -37.13 3.73 -5.23
CA PHE A 11 -36.74 2.63 -4.33
C PHE A 11 -37.73 2.35 -3.19
N ARG A 12 -38.29 1.13 -3.13
CA ARG A 12 -38.92 0.59 -1.91
C ARG A 12 -37.84 0.14 -0.93
N LYS A 13 -37.87 0.68 0.30
CA LYS A 13 -37.08 0.23 1.45
C LYS A 13 -37.55 -1.17 1.88
N ILE A 14 -36.63 -2.13 1.97
CA ILE A 14 -36.85 -3.42 2.62
C ILE A 14 -36.42 -3.28 4.10
N PRO A 15 -37.26 -3.65 5.09
CA PRO A 15 -36.89 -3.57 6.50
C PRO A 15 -36.00 -4.75 6.89
N VAL A 16 -34.81 -4.47 7.39
CA VAL A 16 -33.90 -5.50 7.94
C VAL A 16 -34.25 -5.74 9.40
N LYS A 17 -34.80 -6.91 9.71
CA LYS A 17 -34.95 -7.39 11.10
C LYS A 17 -33.56 -7.62 11.71
N LYS A 18 -33.38 -7.12 12.93
CA LYS A 18 -32.19 -7.29 13.78
C LYS A 18 -31.99 -8.77 14.14
N THR A 19 -30.85 -9.34 13.75
CA THR A 19 -30.08 -10.33 14.54
C THR A 19 -28.67 -10.46 13.95
N ALA A 20 -27.69 -10.59 14.83
CA ALA A 20 -26.31 -10.20 14.61
C ALA A 20 -25.36 -11.35 14.19
N ARG A 21 -24.20 -10.94 13.66
CA ARG A 21 -22.86 -11.59 13.69
C ARG A 21 -22.60 -12.79 12.76
N LYS A 22 -22.01 -12.47 11.60
CA LYS A 22 -20.72 -12.96 11.06
C LYS A 22 -20.50 -12.30 9.69
N CYS A 23 -19.71 -11.24 9.61
CA CYS A 23 -19.32 -10.67 8.31
C CYS A 23 -18.17 -11.49 7.71
N PHE A 24 -18.51 -12.62 7.11
CA PHE A 24 -17.76 -13.10 5.95
C PHE A 24 -18.16 -12.19 4.79
N VAL A 25 -17.23 -11.44 4.22
CA VAL A 25 -17.45 -10.84 2.90
C VAL A 25 -17.24 -11.95 1.87
N GLY A 26 -18.20 -12.87 1.82
CA GLY A 26 -18.37 -13.78 0.69
C GLY A 26 -19.13 -13.02 -0.39
N ILE A 27 -18.48 -12.76 -1.52
CA ILE A 27 -19.20 -12.36 -2.73
C ILE A 27 -19.78 -13.65 -3.30
N GLU A 28 -21.02 -14.00 -2.94
CA GLU A 28 -21.78 -15.01 -3.68
C GLU A 28 -22.27 -14.38 -4.99
N LEU A 29 -21.64 -14.79 -6.08
CA LEU A 29 -22.12 -14.56 -7.44
C LEU A 29 -23.09 -15.70 -7.79
N THR A 30 -24.39 -15.42 -7.75
CA THR A 30 -25.40 -16.35 -8.31
C THR A 30 -25.81 -15.94 -9.72
N GLY A 31 -25.50 -16.83 -10.66
CA GLY A 31 -26.04 -16.92 -12.03
C GLY A 31 -24.95 -16.76 -13.10
N ILE A 32 -24.70 -17.69 -14.03
CA ILE A 32 -25.29 -18.98 -14.41
C ILE A 32 -24.10 -19.85 -14.91
N ALA A 33 -24.17 -21.17 -14.66
CA ALA A 33 -23.12 -22.20 -14.80
C ALA A 33 -22.20 -22.33 -13.57
N GLY A 34 -22.38 -23.45 -12.86
CA GLY A 34 -21.80 -23.72 -11.55
C GLY A 34 -20.28 -23.82 -11.56
N ALA A 35 -19.65 -22.95 -10.78
CA ALA A 35 -18.43 -23.21 -10.02
C ALA A 35 -18.24 -22.03 -9.06
N GLY A 36 -18.59 -22.22 -7.79
CA GLY A 36 -18.30 -21.22 -6.75
C GLY A 36 -16.79 -21.12 -6.57
N PHE A 37 -16.17 -20.04 -7.05
CA PHE A 37 -14.79 -19.72 -6.72
C PHE A 37 -14.75 -18.86 -5.46
N ILE A 38 -14.38 -19.48 -4.35
CA ILE A 38 -13.94 -18.76 -3.15
C ILE A 38 -12.54 -18.20 -3.47
N VAL A 39 -12.46 -16.91 -3.79
CA VAL A 39 -11.18 -16.23 -4.00
C VAL A 39 -10.61 -15.86 -2.63
N SER A 40 -9.80 -16.76 -2.06
CA SER A 40 -9.18 -16.60 -0.75
C SER A 40 -7.92 -15.73 -0.75
N ASP A 41 -7.46 -15.22 -1.89
CA ASP A 41 -6.25 -14.41 -1.96
C ASP A 41 -6.40 -13.27 -2.98
N GLY A 42 -6.46 -12.04 -2.46
CA GLY A 42 -6.65 -10.83 -3.27
C GLY A 42 -5.60 -10.67 -4.37
N ARG A 43 -4.40 -11.25 -4.22
CA ARG A 43 -3.27 -11.11 -5.15
C ARG A 43 -3.54 -11.62 -6.56
N ILE A 44 -4.29 -12.71 -6.73
CA ILE A 44 -4.45 -13.42 -8.01
C ILE A 44 -5.40 -12.68 -8.97
N ALA A 45 -6.32 -11.86 -8.44
CA ALA A 45 -7.24 -11.08 -9.27
C ALA A 45 -6.55 -9.89 -10.00
N TYR A 46 -5.38 -9.44 -9.53
CA TYR A 46 -4.71 -8.24 -10.02
C TYR A 46 -3.97 -8.45 -11.36
N GLU A 47 -3.28 -9.58 -11.55
CA GLU A 47 -2.42 -9.80 -12.73
C GLU A 47 -3.20 -9.89 -14.05
N ASN A 48 -4.46 -10.32 -13.98
CA ASN A 48 -5.33 -10.44 -15.15
C ASN A 48 -5.96 -9.10 -15.57
N ILE A 49 -6.12 -8.15 -14.64
CA ILE A 49 -6.74 -6.84 -14.90
C ILE A 49 -5.70 -5.82 -15.39
N ALA A 50 -4.46 -5.88 -14.89
CA ALA A 50 -3.37 -4.99 -15.32
C ALA A 50 -2.99 -5.15 -16.82
N LYS A 51 -3.32 -6.29 -17.43
CA LYS A 51 -3.11 -6.55 -18.86
C LYS A 51 -4.20 -5.96 -19.78
N ALA A 52 -5.31 -5.48 -19.22
CA ALA A 52 -6.37 -4.84 -20.00
C ALA A 52 -5.93 -3.41 -20.38
N ARG A 53 -5.57 -3.21 -21.65
CA ARG A 53 -5.16 -1.89 -22.17
C ARG A 53 -6.33 -0.91 -22.13
N PRO A 54 -6.12 0.38 -21.76
CA PRO A 54 -7.15 1.40 -21.91
C PRO A 54 -7.45 1.63 -23.39
N ILE A 55 -8.74 1.65 -23.73
CA ILE A 55 -9.23 1.94 -25.08
C ILE A 55 -8.88 3.41 -25.40
N LYS A 56 -7.97 3.63 -26.37
CA LYS A 56 -7.74 4.95 -26.96
C LYS A 56 -8.96 5.28 -27.85
N ASN A 57 -9.82 6.19 -27.40
CA ASN A 57 -10.88 6.72 -28.24
C ASN A 57 -10.26 7.63 -29.33
N LYS A 58 -10.23 7.16 -30.58
CA LYS A 58 -10.07 8.05 -31.73
C LYS A 58 -11.37 8.85 -31.89
N ALA A 59 -11.26 10.17 -31.92
CA ALA A 59 -12.37 11.06 -32.22
C ALA A 59 -12.81 10.83 -33.68
N GLY A 60 -14.09 10.50 -33.88
CA GLY A 60 -14.69 10.34 -35.21
C GLY A 60 -15.31 8.97 -35.46
N ALA A 61 -16.49 8.73 -34.88
CA ALA A 61 -17.57 7.89 -35.42
C ALA A 61 -18.66 7.75 -34.33
N SER A 62 -19.81 8.39 -34.52
CA SER A 62 -21.01 8.12 -33.70
C SER A 62 -21.55 6.74 -34.06
N LYS A 63 -20.97 5.68 -33.48
CA LYS A 63 -21.58 4.35 -33.48
C LYS A 63 -22.61 4.31 -32.35
N THR A 64 -23.89 4.29 -32.72
CA THR A 64 -24.98 3.90 -31.83
C THR A 64 -24.68 2.49 -31.33
N LEU A 65 -24.29 2.37 -30.06
CA LEU A 65 -24.06 1.08 -29.41
C LEU A 65 -25.37 0.31 -29.39
N SER A 66 -25.32 -0.98 -29.70
CA SER A 66 -26.47 -1.86 -29.46
C SER A 66 -26.81 -1.86 -27.96
N PHE A 67 -28.07 -2.13 -27.63
CA PHE A 67 -28.53 -2.19 -26.24
C PHE A 67 -27.69 -3.16 -25.38
N GLU A 68 -27.27 -4.29 -25.95
CA GLU A 68 -26.39 -5.26 -25.29
C GLU A 68 -24.96 -4.72 -25.04
N GLU A 69 -24.36 -4.01 -25.99
CA GLU A 69 -23.06 -3.38 -25.80
C GLU A 69 -23.12 -2.23 -24.78
N ALA A 70 -24.22 -1.50 -24.74
CA ALA A 70 -24.47 -0.48 -23.73
C ALA A 70 -24.60 -1.11 -22.32
N GLN A 71 -25.30 -2.24 -22.20
CA GLN A 71 -25.39 -2.99 -20.94
C GLN A 71 -24.02 -3.53 -20.49
N LYS A 72 -23.22 -4.10 -21.40
CA LYS A 72 -21.86 -4.58 -21.09
C LYS A 72 -20.94 -3.46 -20.61
N LYS A 73 -20.95 -2.31 -21.30
CA LYS A 73 -20.16 -1.13 -20.89
C LYS A 73 -20.60 -0.56 -19.55
N LEU A 74 -21.90 -0.56 -19.27
CA LEU A 74 -22.42 -0.11 -17.97
C LEU A 74 -21.98 -1.06 -16.84
N ALA A 75 -22.03 -2.37 -17.07
CA ALA A 75 -21.56 -3.36 -16.11
C ALA A 75 -20.05 -3.24 -15.83
N GLU A 76 -19.24 -3.04 -16.88
CA GLU A 76 -17.79 -2.81 -16.76
C GLU A 76 -17.49 -1.51 -15.98
N THR A 77 -18.20 -0.43 -16.29
CA THR A 77 -18.05 0.86 -15.60
C THR A 77 -18.41 0.74 -14.12
N ASN A 78 -19.51 0.05 -13.80
CA ASN A 78 -19.93 -0.21 -12.42
C ASN A 78 -18.91 -1.06 -11.68
N ARG A 79 -18.33 -2.08 -12.33
CA ARG A 79 -17.26 -2.91 -11.75
C ARG A 79 -16.02 -2.06 -11.43
N ILE A 80 -15.56 -1.23 -12.36
CA ILE A 80 -14.42 -0.33 -12.14
C ILE A 80 -14.70 0.65 -10.99
N MET A 81 -15.90 1.21 -10.94
CA MET A 81 -16.30 2.13 -9.86
C MET A 81 -16.31 1.45 -8.49
N LEU A 82 -16.85 0.23 -8.40
CA LEU A 82 -16.88 -0.55 -7.16
C LEU A 82 -15.46 -0.88 -6.68
N VAL A 83 -14.56 -1.29 -7.58
CA VAL A 83 -13.15 -1.55 -7.26
C VAL A 83 -12.47 -0.28 -6.74
N LYS A 84 -12.63 0.86 -7.43
CA LYS A 84 -12.06 2.14 -6.97
C LYS A 84 -12.59 2.55 -5.60
N LYS A 85 -13.88 2.35 -5.34
CA LYS A 85 -14.49 2.65 -4.04
C LYS A 85 -13.94 1.74 -2.93
N ALA A 86 -13.79 0.45 -3.22
CA ALA A 86 -13.18 -0.51 -2.30
C ALA A 86 -11.72 -0.15 -1.99
N GLU A 87 -10.93 0.21 -3.01
CA GLU A 87 -9.55 0.67 -2.85
C GLU A 87 -9.47 1.93 -1.98
N GLN A 88 -10.29 2.94 -2.27
CA GLN A 88 -10.33 4.16 -1.45
C GLN A 88 -10.70 3.87 0.00
N SER A 89 -11.64 2.96 0.24
CA SER A 89 -12.01 2.54 1.61
C SER A 89 -10.85 1.83 2.30
N TYR A 90 -10.19 0.90 1.61
CA TYR A 90 -9.01 0.19 2.09
C TYR A 90 -7.87 1.15 2.48
N LEU A 91 -7.57 2.12 1.61
CA LEU A 91 -6.52 3.12 1.85
C LEU A 91 -6.87 4.05 3.01
N ARG A 92 -8.13 4.50 3.11
CA ARG A 92 -8.61 5.29 4.25
C ARG A 92 -8.42 4.53 5.55
N ARG A 93 -8.77 3.24 5.58
CA ARG A 93 -8.61 2.39 6.77
C ARG A 93 -7.13 2.19 7.13
N LYS A 94 -6.24 1.93 6.16
CA LYS A 94 -4.79 1.84 6.41
C LYS A 94 -4.20 3.16 6.90
N LYS A 95 -4.56 4.31 6.30
CA LYS A 95 -4.16 5.64 6.79
C LYS A 95 -4.58 5.85 8.25
N ALA A 96 -5.82 5.50 8.60
CA ALA A 96 -6.33 5.61 9.97
C ALA A 96 -5.56 4.75 10.97
N ILE A 97 -5.20 3.51 10.58
CA ILE A 97 -4.35 2.66 11.43
C ILE A 97 -2.97 3.27 11.62
N ILE A 98 -2.32 3.78 10.57
CA ILE A 98 -0.99 4.39 10.72
C ILE A 98 -1.05 5.61 11.65
N SER A 99 -2.10 6.44 11.52
CA SER A 99 -2.34 7.52 12.47
C SER A 99 -2.54 7.03 13.90
N MET A 100 -3.17 5.87 14.11
CA MET A 100 -3.27 5.23 15.42
C MET A 100 -1.90 4.75 15.94
N ILE A 101 -1.07 4.13 15.08
CA ILE A 101 0.30 3.72 15.44
C ILE A 101 1.10 4.92 15.95
N MET A 102 1.01 6.06 15.26
CA MET A 102 1.66 7.31 15.66
C MET A 102 1.10 7.88 16.96
N LYS A 103 -0.22 7.90 17.15
CA LYS A 103 -0.85 8.39 18.38
C LYS A 103 -0.48 7.56 19.61
N GLU A 104 -0.27 6.26 19.45
CA GLU A 104 0.14 5.36 20.52
C GLU A 104 1.66 5.38 20.77
N ASP A 105 2.44 6.07 19.93
CA ASP A 105 3.88 6.22 20.13
C ASP A 105 4.19 7.39 21.07
N LYS A 106 4.58 7.06 22.30
CA LYS A 106 4.90 8.04 23.34
C LYS A 106 6.10 8.94 22.99
N ASN A 107 6.93 8.51 22.05
CA ASN A 107 8.15 9.21 21.65
C ASN A 107 7.99 9.97 20.32
N LEU A 108 6.77 10.04 19.78
CA LEU A 108 6.49 10.84 18.58
C LEU A 108 6.90 12.30 18.83
N ALA A 109 7.62 12.88 17.87
CA ALA A 109 8.06 14.26 17.97
C ALA A 109 6.86 15.22 18.12
N HIS A 110 6.98 16.18 19.04
CA HIS A 110 5.96 17.20 19.23
C HIS A 110 5.77 18.03 17.95
N GLY A 111 4.51 18.25 17.56
CA GLY A 111 4.17 18.98 16.32
C GLY A 111 4.35 18.21 15.02
N ALA A 112 4.61 16.89 15.05
CA ALA A 112 4.70 16.07 13.85
C ALA A 112 3.39 16.09 13.04
N ASP A 113 3.50 16.30 11.72
CA ASP A 113 2.37 16.21 10.80
C ASP A 113 1.99 14.75 10.52
N THR A 114 1.27 14.15 11.47
CA THR A 114 0.87 12.73 11.43
C THR A 114 0.01 12.39 10.21
N ALA A 115 -0.77 13.34 9.69
CA ALA A 115 -1.61 13.11 8.51
C ALA A 115 -0.75 12.95 7.25
N LYS A 116 0.21 13.86 7.06
CA LYS A 116 1.16 13.81 5.94
C LYS A 116 2.09 12.60 6.03
N ILE A 117 2.58 12.25 7.22
CA ILE A 117 3.42 11.06 7.42
C ILE A 117 2.63 9.79 7.06
N ALA A 118 1.39 9.65 7.56
CA ALA A 118 0.53 8.51 7.22
C ALA A 118 0.28 8.42 5.70
N GLU A 119 0.00 9.56 5.06
CA GLU A 119 -0.18 9.62 3.61
C GLU A 119 1.08 9.19 2.85
N ASN A 120 2.25 9.68 3.24
CA ASN A 120 3.52 9.33 2.61
C ASN A 120 3.81 7.83 2.74
N ILE A 121 3.57 7.24 3.93
CA ILE A 121 3.77 5.80 4.15
C ILE A 121 2.83 4.98 3.25
N VAL A 122 1.55 5.32 3.18
CA VAL A 122 0.59 4.59 2.32
C VAL A 122 0.98 4.74 0.85
N LYS A 123 1.33 5.96 0.41
CA LYS A 123 1.75 6.23 -0.96
C LYS A 123 2.96 5.39 -1.36
N VAL A 124 4.01 5.37 -0.55
CA VAL A 124 5.23 4.60 -0.83
C VAL A 124 4.97 3.11 -0.77
N ALA A 125 4.17 2.65 0.19
CA ALA A 125 3.81 1.25 0.28
C ALA A 125 3.04 0.77 -0.97
N GLN A 126 2.11 1.58 -1.48
CA GLN A 126 1.43 1.31 -2.75
C GLN A 126 2.38 1.34 -3.95
N GLU A 127 3.30 2.31 -4.00
CA GLU A 127 4.27 2.46 -5.10
C GLU A 127 5.10 1.18 -5.32
N TYR A 128 5.40 0.45 -4.25
CA TYR A 128 6.28 -0.74 -4.28
C TYR A 128 5.62 -2.05 -3.83
N GLY A 129 4.30 -2.05 -3.61
CA GLY A 129 3.59 -3.26 -3.16
C GLY A 129 3.97 -3.77 -1.76
N ALA A 130 4.40 -2.88 -0.85
CA ALA A 130 4.67 -3.22 0.55
C ALA A 130 3.40 -3.16 1.41
N ASP A 131 3.40 -3.84 2.57
CA ASP A 131 2.35 -3.59 3.57
C ASP A 131 2.65 -2.27 4.31
N PRO A 132 1.76 -1.26 4.24
CA PRO A 132 1.98 0.01 4.92
C PRO A 132 2.07 -0.10 6.46
N ILE A 133 1.47 -1.12 7.08
CA ILE A 133 1.62 -1.38 8.52
C ILE A 133 3.06 -1.77 8.85
N HIS A 134 3.70 -2.61 8.03
CA HIS A 134 5.09 -2.99 8.23
C HIS A 134 6.00 -1.77 8.16
N ILE A 135 5.81 -0.94 7.13
CA ILE A 135 6.61 0.29 6.95
C ILE A 135 6.41 1.26 8.12
N ALA A 136 5.17 1.43 8.59
CA ALA A 136 4.89 2.27 9.75
C ALA A 136 5.54 1.73 11.04
N CYS A 137 5.51 0.42 11.27
CA CYS A 137 6.11 -0.19 12.46
C CYS A 137 7.65 -0.10 12.44
N ILE A 138 8.27 -0.22 11.26
CA ILE A 138 9.71 0.01 11.09
C ILE A 138 10.04 1.48 11.38
N ALA A 139 9.33 2.44 10.76
CA ALA A 139 9.53 3.87 10.98
C ALA A 139 9.36 4.26 12.47
N LYS A 140 8.36 3.68 13.15
CA LYS A 140 8.16 3.82 14.59
C LYS A 140 9.41 3.36 15.36
N LYS A 141 9.90 2.14 15.07
CA LYS A 141 11.03 1.56 15.79
C LYS A 141 12.35 2.29 15.54
N GLU A 142 12.56 2.75 14.31
CA GLU A 142 13.80 3.42 13.92
C GLU A 142 13.90 4.83 14.51
N THR A 143 12.81 5.60 14.45
CA THR A 143 12.90 7.05 14.70
C THR A 143 11.71 7.66 15.41
N HIS A 144 10.70 6.87 15.78
CA HIS A 144 9.42 7.41 16.24
C HIS A 144 8.83 8.40 15.23
N PHE A 145 8.93 8.05 13.94
CA PHE A 145 8.49 8.87 12.80
C PHE A 145 9.23 10.21 12.63
N THR A 146 10.36 10.40 13.31
CA THR A 146 11.14 11.64 13.19
C THR A 146 11.83 11.71 11.83
N GLU A 147 11.42 12.68 11.01
CA GLU A 147 11.93 12.85 9.64
C GLU A 147 13.40 13.31 9.61
N ASN A 148 13.82 14.16 10.55
CA ASN A 148 15.10 14.85 10.56
C ASN A 148 16.06 14.32 11.64
N ILE A 149 16.32 13.01 11.68
CA ILE A 149 17.34 12.47 12.58
C ILE A 149 18.75 12.68 11.99
N ASN A 150 19.58 13.39 12.75
CA ASN A 150 21.00 13.61 12.45
C ASN A 150 21.95 12.93 13.46
N LYS A 151 21.45 12.06 14.33
CA LYS A 151 22.27 11.36 15.31
C LYS A 151 22.81 10.05 14.70
N GLY A 152 24.13 9.89 14.71
CA GLY A 152 24.80 8.67 14.23
C GLY A 152 24.97 8.58 12.71
N ALA A 153 25.36 7.39 12.25
CA ALA A 153 25.66 7.11 10.84
C ALA A 153 24.41 6.73 10.01
N ALA A 154 23.21 6.77 10.57
CA ALA A 154 21.97 6.48 9.85
C ALA A 154 21.16 7.75 9.66
N LYS A 155 20.46 7.88 8.52
CA LYS A 155 19.71 9.10 8.16
C LYS A 155 18.23 8.85 8.00
N GLY A 156 17.44 9.85 8.42
CA GLY A 156 16.01 9.96 8.19
C GLY A 156 15.15 8.91 8.91
N MET A 157 13.85 8.93 8.62
CA MET A 157 12.81 8.15 9.30
C MET A 157 13.03 6.63 9.31
N MET A 158 13.67 6.09 8.29
CA MET A 158 13.97 4.66 8.10
C MET A 158 15.44 4.32 8.39
N GLN A 159 16.23 5.27 8.92
CA GLN A 159 17.61 5.06 9.37
C GLN A 159 18.51 4.34 8.35
N VAL A 160 18.51 4.81 7.10
CA VAL A 160 19.39 4.27 6.04
C VAL A 160 20.84 4.69 6.29
N THR A 161 21.78 3.75 6.22
CA THR A 161 23.21 3.96 6.50
C THR A 161 24.02 4.29 5.23
N PRO A 162 25.21 4.91 5.33
CA PRO A 162 26.05 5.20 4.17
C PRO A 162 26.59 3.90 3.55
N ILE A 163 26.79 2.85 4.35
CA ILE A 163 27.21 1.53 3.87
C ILE A 163 26.13 0.97 2.95
N VAL A 164 24.86 1.01 3.36
CA VAL A 164 23.74 0.58 2.52
C VAL A 164 23.65 1.43 1.26
N SER A 165 23.79 2.76 1.37
CA SER A 165 23.78 3.65 0.20
C SER A 165 24.91 3.32 -0.78
N LYS A 166 26.13 3.04 -0.29
CA LYS A 166 27.26 2.60 -1.12
C LYS A 166 26.96 1.26 -1.78
N ASP A 167 26.39 0.33 -1.03
CA ASP A 167 26.13 -1.02 -1.48
C ASP A 167 25.06 -1.08 -2.58
N MET A 168 24.03 -0.23 -2.50
CA MET A 168 23.02 -0.07 -3.54
C MET A 168 23.58 0.39 -4.90
N PHE A 169 24.70 1.12 -4.90
CA PHE A 169 25.40 1.51 -6.13
C PHE A 169 26.32 0.39 -6.65
N GLN A 170 26.99 -0.33 -5.74
CA GLN A 170 27.96 -1.36 -6.11
C GLN A 170 27.30 -2.67 -6.51
N ARG A 171 26.17 -3.02 -5.90
CA ARG A 171 25.46 -4.29 -6.06
C ARG A 171 23.96 -4.07 -6.22
N PRO A 172 23.47 -3.30 -7.22
CA PRO A 172 22.04 -3.01 -7.36
C PRO A 172 21.17 -4.27 -7.54
N ASN A 173 21.74 -5.35 -8.07
CA ASN A 173 21.07 -6.62 -8.34
C ASN A 173 20.68 -7.44 -7.08
N ILE A 174 21.29 -7.19 -5.92
CA ILE A 174 20.89 -7.86 -4.66
C ILE A 174 19.71 -7.15 -3.95
N TYR A 175 19.32 -5.99 -4.47
CA TYR A 175 18.21 -5.17 -3.97
C TYR A 175 16.99 -5.28 -4.88
N HIS A 176 15.89 -4.67 -4.46
CA HIS A 176 14.66 -4.54 -5.22
C HIS A 176 14.94 -3.86 -6.57
N GLU A 177 14.34 -4.34 -7.67
CA GLU A 177 14.65 -3.87 -9.03
C GLU A 177 14.44 -2.35 -9.22
N LYS A 178 13.54 -1.77 -8.42
CA LYS A 178 13.25 -0.33 -8.38
C LYS A 178 14.31 0.54 -7.71
N ILE A 179 15.36 -0.05 -7.13
CA ILE A 179 16.43 0.76 -6.52
C ILE A 179 17.21 1.54 -7.59
N SER A 180 17.34 0.99 -8.79
CA SER A 180 18.02 1.63 -9.93
C SER A 180 17.29 2.90 -10.38
N ASP A 181 15.96 2.95 -10.30
CA ASP A 181 15.13 4.14 -10.56
C ASP A 181 15.46 5.31 -9.60
N ILE A 182 16.07 5.00 -8.43
CA ILE A 182 16.55 5.98 -7.47
C ILE A 182 18.03 6.28 -7.69
N THR A 183 18.90 5.26 -7.68
CA THR A 183 20.36 5.45 -7.70
C THR A 183 20.85 6.10 -9.00
N SER A 184 20.20 5.84 -10.14
CA SER A 184 20.52 6.45 -11.44
C SER A 184 20.37 7.98 -11.47
N LYS A 185 19.65 8.58 -10.51
CA LYS A 185 19.45 10.04 -10.40
C LYS A 185 20.61 10.75 -9.69
N TYR A 186 21.56 10.00 -9.17
CA TYR A 186 22.64 10.50 -8.33
C TYR A 186 23.98 10.11 -8.94
N LYS A 187 24.96 11.03 -8.92
CA LYS A 187 26.28 10.76 -9.50
C LYS A 187 27.07 9.73 -8.69
N ASN A 188 26.84 9.71 -7.37
CA ASN A 188 27.57 8.87 -6.43
C ASN A 188 26.73 8.61 -5.16
N PRO A 189 27.06 7.58 -4.36
CA PRO A 189 26.32 7.24 -3.15
C PRO A 189 26.33 8.34 -2.08
N ASN A 190 27.34 9.22 -2.05
CA ASN A 190 27.40 10.28 -1.05
C ASN A 190 26.35 11.36 -1.30
N GLU A 191 26.04 11.68 -2.56
CA GLU A 191 24.95 12.60 -2.92
C GLU A 191 23.58 12.04 -2.50
N LEU A 192 23.31 10.76 -2.81
CA LEU A 192 22.08 10.10 -2.34
C LEU A 192 21.99 10.15 -0.81
N TYR A 193 23.07 9.78 -0.12
CA TYR A 193 23.10 9.73 1.33
C TYR A 193 22.85 11.10 1.99
N LYS A 194 23.39 12.19 1.42
CA LYS A 194 23.09 13.57 1.88
C LYS A 194 21.61 13.92 1.69
N ASP A 195 21.01 13.50 0.58
CA ASP A 195 19.60 13.76 0.27
C ASP A 195 18.63 12.95 1.14
N LEU A 196 19.02 11.73 1.55
CA LEU A 196 18.22 10.90 2.47
C LEU A 196 17.95 11.58 3.81
N GLN A 197 18.76 12.56 4.22
CA GLN A 197 18.52 13.38 5.39
C GLN A 197 17.48 14.48 5.14
N LYS A 198 17.52 15.11 3.96
CA LYS A 198 16.73 16.31 3.65
C LYS A 198 15.38 16.00 3.03
N LYS A 199 15.21 14.79 2.50
CA LYS A 199 14.05 14.38 1.71
C LYS A 199 13.37 13.18 2.39
N PRO A 200 12.42 13.40 3.32
CA PRO A 200 11.78 12.32 4.07
C PRO A 200 11.08 11.28 3.20
N LEU A 201 10.43 11.73 2.11
CA LEU A 201 9.79 10.82 1.16
C LEU A 201 10.81 9.94 0.41
N LEU A 202 11.98 10.48 0.07
CA LEU A 202 13.07 9.69 -0.52
C LEU A 202 13.58 8.66 0.49
N ASN A 203 13.73 9.06 1.76
CA ASN A 203 14.14 8.17 2.84
C ASN A 203 13.17 7.01 3.03
N LEU A 204 11.87 7.28 3.07
CA LEU A 204 10.82 6.27 3.11
C LEU A 204 10.90 5.31 1.92
N ARG A 205 11.12 5.82 0.70
CA ARG A 205 11.26 4.99 -0.50
C ARG A 205 12.45 4.05 -0.42
N VAL A 206 13.63 4.57 -0.11
CA VAL A 206 14.85 3.76 0.00
C VAL A 206 14.74 2.75 1.14
N GLY A 207 14.24 3.17 2.30
CA GLY A 207 14.00 2.26 3.43
C GLY A 207 12.98 1.15 3.12
N THR A 208 11.92 1.47 2.36
CA THR A 208 10.92 0.48 1.92
C THR A 208 11.53 -0.53 0.95
N LEU A 209 12.27 -0.07 -0.05
CA LEU A 209 12.93 -0.96 -1.02
C LEU A 209 13.98 -1.85 -0.33
N LEU A 210 14.72 -1.32 0.64
CA LEU A 210 15.64 -2.09 1.47
C LEU A 210 14.90 -3.21 2.23
N TYR A 211 13.80 -2.88 2.90
CA TYR A 211 12.97 -3.87 3.59
C TYR A 211 12.44 -4.95 2.64
N LEU A 212 11.88 -4.56 1.49
CA LEU A 212 11.37 -5.51 0.49
C LEU A 212 12.47 -6.44 -0.05
N SER A 213 13.68 -5.91 -0.24
CA SER A 213 14.84 -6.72 -0.64
C SER A 213 15.14 -7.80 0.39
N HIS A 214 15.15 -7.44 1.68
CA HIS A 214 15.36 -8.40 2.76
C HIS A 214 14.21 -9.39 2.91
N LEU A 215 12.97 -8.96 2.64
CA LEU A 215 11.80 -9.82 2.65
C LEU A 215 11.87 -10.88 1.54
N LYS A 216 12.20 -10.47 0.32
CA LYS A 216 12.44 -11.36 -0.83
C LYS A 216 13.58 -12.36 -0.52
N ASN A 217 14.72 -11.85 -0.05
CA ASN A 217 15.89 -12.66 0.30
C ASN A 217 15.68 -13.54 1.54
N SER A 218 14.54 -13.41 2.21
CA SER A 218 14.14 -14.27 3.34
C SER A 218 12.88 -15.07 3.01
N GLN A 219 12.54 -15.22 1.73
CA GLN A 219 11.41 -16.02 1.25
C GLN A 219 10.07 -15.61 1.90
N GLY A 220 9.89 -14.31 2.13
CA GLY A 220 8.68 -13.78 2.77
C GLY A 220 8.68 -13.86 4.31
N ASN A 221 9.74 -14.40 4.94
CA ASN A 221 9.84 -14.44 6.39
C ASN A 221 10.11 -13.04 6.96
N VAL A 222 9.05 -12.41 7.50
CA VAL A 222 9.09 -11.04 8.05
C VAL A 222 10.13 -10.90 9.18
N ARG A 223 10.21 -11.88 10.08
CA ARG A 223 11.16 -11.86 11.20
C ARG A 223 12.61 -11.82 10.70
N GLN A 224 12.96 -12.73 9.79
CA GLN A 224 14.30 -12.77 9.20
C GLN A 224 14.61 -11.49 8.39
N ALA A 225 13.61 -10.96 7.68
CA ALA A 225 13.76 -9.70 6.94
C ALA A 225 14.11 -8.54 7.88
N LEU A 226 13.42 -8.42 9.03
CA LEU A 226 13.68 -7.41 10.05
C LEU A 226 15.06 -7.60 10.72
N MET A 227 15.47 -8.85 10.96
CA MET A 227 16.83 -9.15 11.45
C MET A 227 17.93 -8.77 10.46
N LYS A 228 17.66 -8.83 9.15
CA LYS A 228 18.60 -8.38 8.11
C LYS A 228 18.59 -6.86 7.97
N TYR A 229 17.41 -6.25 8.12
CA TYR A 229 17.23 -4.80 8.09
C TYR A 229 18.08 -4.11 9.16
N ASN A 230 18.00 -4.60 10.40
CA ASN A 230 18.87 -4.16 11.48
C ASN A 230 20.09 -5.08 11.60
N GLY A 231 21.22 -4.70 11.01
CA GLY A 231 22.47 -5.47 11.06
C GLY A 231 23.22 -5.49 12.40
N SER A 232 22.66 -4.92 13.48
CA SER A 232 23.35 -4.82 14.77
C SER A 232 23.39 -6.13 15.57
N LYS A 233 24.16 -6.14 16.68
CA LYS A 233 24.16 -7.25 17.66
C LYS A 233 22.77 -7.48 18.29
N ARG A 234 21.87 -6.49 18.25
CA ARG A 234 20.50 -6.57 18.82
C ARG A 234 19.42 -6.91 17.78
N LYS A 235 19.81 -7.38 16.59
CA LYS A 235 18.89 -7.67 15.47
C LYS A 235 17.70 -8.55 15.82
N ALA A 236 17.89 -9.54 16.70
CA ALA A 236 16.80 -10.41 17.13
C ALA A 236 15.76 -9.65 17.96
N ALA A 237 16.20 -8.90 18.98
CA ALA A 237 15.33 -8.08 19.81
C ALA A 237 14.60 -7.00 18.99
N TYR A 238 15.31 -6.35 18.06
CA TYR A 238 14.70 -5.41 17.11
C TYR A 238 13.56 -6.06 16.32
N ALA A 239 13.81 -7.25 15.74
CA ALA A 239 12.82 -7.93 14.93
C ALA A 239 11.58 -8.34 15.76
N GLU A 240 11.77 -8.81 16.99
CA GLU A 240 10.63 -9.15 17.88
C GLU A 240 9.80 -7.91 18.23
N ASP A 241 10.45 -6.79 18.54
CA ASP A 241 9.76 -5.54 18.89
C ASP A 241 8.88 -5.06 17.72
N VAL A 242 9.44 -5.03 16.51
CA VAL A 242 8.69 -4.62 15.31
C VAL A 242 7.58 -5.62 14.98
N LEU A 243 7.85 -6.92 15.08
CA LEU A 243 6.87 -7.97 14.77
C LEU A 243 5.69 -7.96 15.75
N LYS A 244 5.95 -7.66 17.03
CA LYS A 244 4.91 -7.47 18.04
C LYS A 244 3.95 -6.33 17.65
N ASP A 245 4.50 -5.20 17.21
CA ASP A 245 3.70 -4.07 16.72
C ASP A 245 2.92 -4.45 15.45
N ILE A 246 3.56 -5.09 14.47
CA ILE A 246 2.90 -5.56 13.24
C ILE A 246 1.68 -6.41 13.58
N ARG A 247 1.84 -7.49 14.37
CA ARG A 247 0.75 -8.39 14.76
C ARG A 247 -0.38 -7.65 15.48
N LYS A 248 -0.03 -6.72 16.36
CA LYS A 248 -1.01 -5.90 17.10
C LYS A 248 -1.89 -5.10 16.14
N TYR A 249 -1.31 -4.46 15.12
CA TYR A 249 -2.04 -3.57 14.22
C TYR A 249 -2.70 -4.28 13.04
N GLU A 250 -2.16 -5.41 12.59
CA GLU A 250 -2.82 -6.28 11.60
C GLU A 250 -4.12 -6.87 12.15
N ASN A 251 -4.13 -7.36 13.40
CA ASN A 251 -5.33 -7.88 14.04
C ASN A 251 -6.43 -6.80 14.17
N ARG A 252 -6.06 -5.52 14.28
CA ARG A 252 -7.00 -4.39 14.31
C ARG A 252 -7.49 -3.98 12.92
N PHE A 253 -6.79 -4.37 11.85
CA PHE A 253 -7.25 -4.17 10.48
C PHE A 253 -8.25 -5.24 10.04
N SER A 254 -8.08 -6.48 10.53
CA SER A 254 -8.92 -7.62 10.19
C SER A 254 -10.25 -7.67 10.94
N ASN A 255 -10.35 -6.99 12.09
CA ASN A 255 -11.60 -6.80 12.87
C ASN A 255 -12.27 -5.48 12.50
#